data_AF-A0A0S8ATW2-F1
#
_entry.id   AF-A0A0S8ATW2-F1
#
_cell.length_a   1.000
_cell.length_b   1.000
_cell.length_c   1.000
_cell.angle_alpha   90.00
_cell.angle_beta   90.00
_cell.angle_gamma   90.00
#
_symmetry.space_group_name_H-M   'P 1'
#
loop_
_entity.id
_entity.type
_entity.pdbx_description
1 polymer ?
#
loop_
_entity_poly.entity_id
_entity_poly.type
_entity_poly.pdbx_seq_one_letter_code
_entity_poly.pdbx_strand_id
1 'polypeptide(L)'
;MIRRELREKFQKELTAAEKAFFLKTAREAVSAKRYRPSEDLFHYCYFMTMKQRMKAVSASRGDGMLRILLVEGTKDIDDALKIYIDRLEETRGPAPDPAGGRFIEYFCESG
;
A
#
# COMPACT_ATOMS: atom_id res chain seq x y z
N MET A 1 -13.63 2.20 -11.06
CA MET A 1 -12.54 1.87 -12.00
C MET A 1 -11.29 2.56 -11.49
N ILE A 2 -10.15 1.86 -11.38
CA ILE A 2 -8.91 2.45 -10.85
C ILE A 2 -8.36 3.44 -11.88
N ARG A 3 -8.02 4.66 -11.45
CA ARG A 3 -7.41 5.65 -12.34
C ARG A 3 -6.06 5.17 -12.87
N ARG A 4 -5.82 5.41 -14.16
CA ARG A 4 -4.53 5.11 -14.84
C ARG A 4 -3.34 5.75 -14.10
N GLU A 5 -3.55 6.92 -13.53
CA GLU A 5 -2.56 7.65 -12.73
C GLU A 5 -2.00 6.83 -11.56
N LEU A 6 -2.83 6.02 -10.90
CA LEU A 6 -2.38 5.17 -9.79
C LEU A 6 -1.48 4.03 -10.27
N ARG A 7 -1.72 3.51 -11.48
CA ARG A 7 -0.83 2.54 -12.12
C ARG A 7 0.50 3.17 -12.50
N GLU A 8 0.48 4.37 -13.08
CA GLU A 8 1.71 5.09 -13.40
C GLU A 8 2.52 5.39 -12.13
N LYS A 9 1.83 5.77 -11.04
CA LYS A 9 2.44 5.96 -9.72
C LYS A 9 3.13 4.69 -9.22
N PHE A 10 2.42 3.56 -9.24
CA PHE A 10 2.98 2.25 -8.88
C PHE A 10 4.21 1.89 -9.72
N GLN A 11 4.17 2.16 -11.02
CA GLN A 11 5.27 1.81 -11.92
C GLN A 11 6.50 2.68 -11.71
N LYS A 12 6.33 3.99 -11.52
CA LYS A 12 7.42 4.97 -11.45
C LYS A 12 8.03 5.11 -10.05
N GLU A 13 7.22 5.00 -9.00
CA GLU A 13 7.68 5.33 -7.63
C GLU A 13 8.14 4.13 -6.81
N LEU A 14 7.76 2.91 -7.20
CA LEU A 14 8.12 1.68 -6.49
C LEU A 14 9.22 0.90 -7.21
N THR A 15 10.22 0.46 -6.44
CA THR A 15 11.24 -0.50 -6.90
C THR A 15 10.62 -1.89 -7.11
N ALA A 16 11.34 -2.80 -7.77
CA ALA A 16 10.85 -4.17 -7.98
C ALA A 16 10.50 -4.90 -6.68
N ALA A 17 11.32 -4.74 -5.63
CA ALA A 17 11.07 -5.33 -4.32
C ALA A 17 9.82 -4.74 -3.64
N GLU A 18 9.62 -3.43 -3.77
CA GLU A 18 8.46 -2.73 -3.22
C GLU A 18 7.18 -3.08 -3.98
N LYS A 19 7.25 -3.23 -5.31
CA LYS A 19 6.14 -3.74 -6.13
C LYS A 19 5.73 -5.14 -5.69
N ALA A 20 6.70 -6.02 -5.43
CA ALA A 20 6.42 -7.35 -4.91
C ALA A 20 5.75 -7.31 -3.52
N PHE A 21 6.23 -6.44 -2.62
CA PHE A 21 5.60 -6.25 -1.32
C PHE A 21 4.18 -5.68 -1.42
N PHE A 22 3.98 -4.68 -2.26
CA PHE A 22 2.66 -4.11 -2.55
C PHE A 22 1.69 -5.19 -3.02
N LEU A 23 2.08 -5.99 -4.02
CA LEU A 23 1.23 -7.05 -4.57
C LEU A 23 0.94 -8.14 -3.54
N LYS A 24 1.91 -8.51 -2.70
CA LYS A 24 1.69 -9.43 -1.58
C LYS A 24 0.66 -8.87 -0.60
N THR A 25 0.82 -7.61 -0.21
CA THR A 25 -0.10 -6.91 0.70
C THR A 25 -1.51 -6.85 0.12
N ALA A 26 -1.62 -6.54 -1.19
CA ALA A 26 -2.91 -6.49 -1.88
C ALA A 26 -3.58 -7.88 -1.93
N ARG A 27 -2.82 -8.95 -2.19
CA ARG A 27 -3.34 -10.33 -2.16
C ARG A 27 -3.89 -10.69 -0.79
N GLU A 28 -3.15 -10.38 0.28
CA GLU A 28 -3.59 -10.63 1.66
C GLU A 28 -4.83 -9.80 2.01
N ALA A 29 -4.87 -8.53 1.61
CA ALA A 29 -6.01 -7.64 1.86
C ALA A 29 -7.29 -8.11 1.17
N VAL A 30 -7.19 -8.56 -0.09
CA VAL A 30 -8.33 -9.08 -0.85
C VAL A 30 -8.79 -10.43 -0.30
N SER A 31 -7.86 -11.37 -0.08
CA SER A 31 -8.19 -12.76 0.25
C SER A 31 -8.54 -12.96 1.73
N ALA A 32 -7.71 -12.45 2.63
CA ALA A 32 -7.86 -12.67 4.07
C ALA A 32 -8.73 -11.58 4.71
N LYS A 33 -8.52 -10.31 4.34
CA LYS A 33 -9.28 -9.19 4.91
C LYS A 33 -10.58 -8.88 4.18
N ARG A 34 -10.82 -9.50 3.02
CA ARG A 34 -12.05 -9.33 2.20
C ARG A 34 -12.30 -7.88 1.80
N TYR A 35 -11.23 -7.10 1.66
CA TYR A 35 -11.30 -5.74 1.15
C TYR A 35 -11.60 -5.77 -0.35
N ARG A 36 -12.50 -4.88 -0.78
CA ARG A 36 -12.88 -4.78 -2.17
C ARG A 36 -11.84 -3.99 -2.97
N PRO A 37 -11.63 -4.31 -4.25
CA PRO A 37 -10.83 -3.49 -5.15
C PRO A 37 -11.34 -2.06 -5.25
N SER A 38 -10.52 -1.09 -4.84
CA SER A 38 -10.84 0.33 -4.86
C SER A 38 -9.57 1.18 -4.90
N GLU A 39 -9.73 2.50 -5.04
CA GLU A 39 -8.62 3.45 -4.86
C GLU A 39 -8.11 3.42 -3.41
N ASP A 40 -9.00 3.25 -2.42
CA ASP A 40 -8.60 3.12 -1.02
C ASP A 40 -7.73 1.86 -0.80
N LEU A 41 -8.03 0.74 -1.48
CA LEU A 41 -7.19 -0.47 -1.40
C LEU A 41 -5.79 -0.21 -1.98
N PHE A 42 -5.72 0.53 -3.09
CA PHE A 42 -4.45 0.95 -3.67
C PHE A 42 -3.66 1.81 -2.68
N HIS A 43 -4.27 2.85 -2.11
CA HIS A 43 -3.61 3.75 -1.17
C HIS A 43 -3.18 3.01 0.10
N TYR A 44 -4.01 2.13 0.65
CA TYR A 44 -3.64 1.25 1.75
C TYR A 44 -2.36 0.45 1.44
N CYS A 45 -2.31 -0.26 0.31
CA CYS A 45 -1.14 -1.06 -0.07
C CYS A 45 0.09 -0.18 -0.33
N TYR A 46 -0.11 1.01 -0.92
CA TYR A 46 0.95 1.97 -1.19
C TYR A 46 1.56 2.50 0.11
N PHE A 47 0.75 2.96 1.06
CA PHE A 47 1.23 3.48 2.34
C PHE A 47 1.84 2.38 3.22
N MET A 48 1.34 1.14 3.16
CA MET A 48 2.00 -0.01 3.78
C MET A 48 3.41 -0.22 3.22
N THR A 49 3.57 -0.06 1.90
CA THR A 49 4.87 -0.16 1.22
C THR A 49 5.80 0.99 1.63
N MET A 50 5.30 2.22 1.69
CA MET A 50 6.08 3.37 2.18
C MET A 50 6.51 3.20 3.63
N LYS A 51 5.64 2.65 4.49
CA LYS A 51 5.98 2.32 5.88
C LYS A 51 7.14 1.33 5.95
N GLN A 52 7.15 0.32 5.09
CA GLN A 52 8.27 -0.62 5.01
C GLN A 52 9.55 0.05 4.52
N ARG A 53 9.47 0.93 3.51
CA ARG A 53 10.60 1.74 3.03
C ARG A 53 11.22 2.54 4.18
N MET A 54 10.41 3.23 4.98
CA MET A 54 10.91 4.02 6.12
C MET A 54 11.60 3.17 7.17
N LYS A 55 11.09 1.96 7.45
CA LYS A 55 11.75 1.00 8.36
C LYS A 55 13.12 0.54 7.86
N ALA A 56 13.29 0.40 6.55
CA ALA A 56 14.59 0.04 5.96
C ALA A 56 15.60 1.19 6.10
N VAL A 57 15.15 2.45 6.01
CA VAL A 57 16.02 3.63 6.18
C VAL A 57 16.41 3.83 7.65
N SER A 58 15.49 3.65 8.59
CA SER A 58 15.75 3.87 10.03
C SER A 58 16.72 2.88 10.67
N ALA A 59 16.99 1.74 10.01
CA ALA A 59 18.03 0.79 10.42
C ALA A 59 19.45 1.35 10.25
N SER A 60 19.63 2.39 9.42
CA SER A 60 20.91 3.11 9.33
C SER A 60 21.03 4.12 10.48
N ARG A 61 22.18 4.15 11.17
CA ARG A 61 22.46 5.01 12.34
C ARG A 61 22.60 6.49 11.94
N GLY A 62 21.54 7.10 11.40
CA GLY A 62 21.52 8.48 10.94
C GLY A 62 21.57 9.51 12.07
N ASP A 63 22.00 10.70 11.69
CA ASP A 63 22.01 11.97 12.42
C ASP A 63 20.67 12.26 13.13
N GLY A 64 20.70 13.01 14.23
CA GLY A 64 19.53 13.28 15.09
C GLY A 64 18.35 13.92 14.34
N MET A 65 18.64 14.82 13.39
CA MET A 65 17.61 15.46 12.56
C MET A 65 16.91 14.47 11.62
N LEU A 66 17.68 13.56 11.00
CA LEU A 66 17.12 12.52 10.14
C LEU A 66 16.18 11.60 10.91
N ARG A 67 16.47 11.31 12.18
CA ARG A 67 15.58 10.51 13.03
C ARG A 67 14.25 11.21 13.31
N ILE A 68 14.27 12.51 13.56
CA ILE A 68 13.04 13.30 13.78
C ILE A 68 12.17 13.26 12.53
N LEU A 69 12.76 13.55 11.35
CA LEU A 69 12.05 13.49 10.07
C LEU A 69 11.47 12.10 9.78
N LEU A 70 12.20 11.03 10.10
CA LEU A 70 11.71 9.66 9.94
C LEU A 70 10.54 9.34 10.88
N VAL A 71 10.58 9.83 12.13
CA VAL A 71 9.49 9.64 13.10
C VAL A 71 8.24 10.39 12.65
N GLU A 72 8.38 11.65 12.24
CA GLU A 72 7.25 12.46 11.74
C GLU A 72 6.65 11.85 10.48
N GLY A 73 7.48 11.51 9.48
CA GLY A 73 7.00 10.88 8.26
C GLY A 73 6.35 9.50 8.51
N THR A 74 6.82 8.75 9.52
CA THR A 74 6.15 7.49 9.90
C THR A 74 4.79 7.73 10.54
N LYS A 75 4.65 8.77 11.37
CA LYS A 75 3.34 9.16 11.95
C LYS A 75 2.36 9.58 10.87
N ASP A 76 2.79 10.40 9.90
CA ASP A 76 1.93 10.82 8.80
C ASP A 76 1.45 9.64 7.95
N ILE A 77 2.34 8.67 7.71
CA ILE A 77 1.97 7.41 7.04
C ILE A 77 0.95 6.62 7.86
N ASP A 78 1.12 6.55 9.18
CA ASP A 78 0.22 5.82 10.07
C ASP A 78 -1.16 6.46 10.16
N ASP A 79 -1.23 7.79 10.20
CA ASP A 79 -2.49 8.53 10.15
C ASP A 79 -3.19 8.35 8.81
N ALA A 80 -2.45 8.41 7.69
CA ALA A 80 -3.01 8.11 6.38
C ALA A 80 -3.52 6.67 6.29
N LEU A 81 -2.76 5.70 6.80
CA LEU A 81 -3.17 4.29 6.84
C LEU A 81 -4.47 4.10 7.61
N LYS A 82 -4.63 4.76 8.75
CA LYS A 82 -5.85 4.69 9.56
C LYS A 82 -7.08 5.10 8.74
N ILE A 83 -7.01 6.21 8.02
CA ILE A 83 -8.12 6.70 7.18
C ILE A 83 -8.53 5.65 6.14
N TYR A 84 -7.56 5.06 5.43
CA TYR A 84 -7.87 4.06 4.40
C TYR A 84 -8.32 2.73 4.99
N ILE A 85 -7.79 2.32 6.14
CA ILE A 85 -8.26 1.13 6.85
C ILE A 85 -9.72 1.31 7.24
N ASP A 86 -10.08 2.44 7.85
CA ASP A 86 -11.45 2.71 8.29
C ASP A 86 -12.43 2.63 7.10
N ARG A 87 -12.09 3.25 5.97
CA ARG A 87 -12.90 3.17 4.72
C ARG A 87 -12.98 1.76 4.13
N LEU A 88 -11.90 0.99 4.22
CA LEU A 88 -11.88 -0.40 3.73
C LEU A 88 -12.69 -1.33 4.63
N GLU A 89 -12.72 -1.08 5.94
CA GLU A 89 -13.57 -1.80 6.89
C GLU A 89 -15.06 -1.52 6.62
N GLU A 90 -15.43 -0.27 6.32
CA GLU A 90 -16.81 0.11 5.95
C GLU A 90 -17.29 -0.58 4.66
N THR A 91 -16.37 -0.83 3.73
CA THR A 91 -16.67 -1.43 2.42
C THR A 91 -16.37 -2.93 2.36
N ARG A 92 -15.96 -3.53 3.48
CA ARG A 92 -15.57 -4.95 3.57
C ARG A 92 -16.72 -5.87 3.18
N GLY A 93 -16.44 -6.81 2.29
CA GLY A 93 -17.42 -7.80 1.85
C GLY A 93 -17.59 -8.97 2.83
N PRO A 94 -18.76 -9.64 2.84
CA PRO A 94 -18.94 -10.88 3.59
C PRO A 94 -18.07 -12.03 3.05
N ALA A 95 -17.73 -11.98 1.76
CA ALA A 95 -16.88 -12.93 1.05
C ALA A 95 -15.81 -12.21 0.21
N PRO A 96 -14.72 -12.90 -0.19
CA PRO A 96 -13.72 -12.34 -1.09
C PRO A 96 -14.34 -11.88 -2.42
N ASP A 97 -13.92 -10.69 -2.88
CA ASP A 97 -14.42 -10.13 -4.14
C ASP A 97 -13.72 -10.81 -5.34
N PRO A 98 -14.46 -11.40 -6.30
CA PRO A 98 -13.86 -12.00 -7.50
C PRO A 98 -13.12 -10.99 -8.38
N ALA A 99 -13.41 -9.69 -8.27
CA ALA A 99 -12.66 -8.63 -8.93
C ALA A 99 -11.25 -8.44 -8.34
N GLY A 100 -10.96 -9.03 -7.19
CA GLY A 100 -9.66 -9.00 -6.53
C GLY A 100 -8.52 -9.50 -7.42
N GLY A 101 -8.73 -10.59 -8.17
CA GLY A 101 -7.74 -11.11 -9.12
C GLY A 101 -7.37 -10.08 -10.19
N ARG A 102 -8.38 -9.44 -10.78
CA ARG A 102 -8.20 -8.38 -11.79
C ARG A 102 -7.44 -7.17 -11.26
N PHE A 103 -7.65 -6.80 -10.00
CA PHE A 103 -6.87 -5.75 -9.35
C PHE A 103 -5.38 -6.11 -9.32
N ILE A 104 -5.06 -7.34 -8.88
CA ILE A 104 -3.67 -7.81 -8.80
C ILE A 104 -3.04 -7.87 -10.18
N GLU A 105 -3.72 -8.47 -11.15
CA GLU A 105 -3.26 -8.60 -12.54
C GLU A 105 -2.96 -7.24 -13.18
N TYR A 106 -3.85 -6.26 -13.00
CA TYR A 106 -3.68 -4.91 -13.54
C TYR A 106 -2.35 -4.24 -13.12
N PHE A 107 -1.87 -4.52 -11.91
CA PHE A 107 -0.57 -4.04 -11.41
C PHE A 107 0.58 -5.02 -11.69
N CYS A 108 0.30 -6.27 -12.06
CA CYS A 108 1.30 -7.31 -12.34
C CYS A 108 1.79 -7.31 -13.79
N GLU A 109 0.94 -6.95 -14.77
CA GLU A 109 1.21 -6.98 -16.23
C GLU A 109 2.25 -5.96 -16.74
N SER A 110 3.30 -5.63 -15.97
CA SER A 110 4.34 -4.68 -16.40
C SER A 110 5.72 -4.96 -15.82
N GLY A 111 6.01 -6.23 -15.54
CA GLY A 111 7.36 -6.73 -15.21
C GLY A 111 8.02 -7.32 -16.43
#